data_AF-A0A7V9G095-F1
#
_entry.id   AF-A0A7V9G095-F1
#
_cell.length_a   1.000
_cell.length_b   1.000
_cell.length_c   1.000
_cell.angle_alpha   90.00
_cell.angle_beta   90.00
_cell.angle_gamma   90.00
#
_symmetry.space_group_name_H-M   'P 1'
#
loop_
_entity.id
_entity.type
_entity.pdbx_description
1 polymer ?
#
loop_
_entity_poly.entity_id
_entity_poly.type
_entity_poly.pdbx_seq_one_letter_code
_entity_poly.pdbx_strand_id
1 'polypeptide(L)'
;MAKKSRTPPPPRRNVQSPRTRSGGNRSPEDRRRWQILIGTAALGFLGLAVVIALVAFRGGSGGAREALEKAGCTLQTFPASASGQHVEQAPPRSRYNSFPPTSGPHNPTAAPFDVYDEPVEQYRLVHNMEHGGVAIQYGRGVPEAQVSELVAWYREHPNGLVVAPLTELGKTIALGAWNAEALQQGGQESSDGQGILAKCPRFRAGAFDAFVDAYAFKGPERFPEDALAPGS
;
A
#
# COMPACT_ATOMS: atom_id res chain seq x y z
N MET A 1 53.93 -18.46 82.70
CA MET A 1 52.73 -19.27 83.03
C MET A 1 51.78 -18.42 83.86
N ALA A 2 50.46 -18.56 83.63
CA ALA A 2 49.33 -18.13 84.48
C ALA A 2 49.07 -16.60 84.59
N LYS A 3 47.83 -16.08 84.63
CA LYS A 3 46.46 -16.63 84.56
C LYS A 3 45.51 -15.46 84.18
N LYS A 4 44.45 -15.78 83.44
CA LYS A 4 43.34 -14.91 82.95
C LYS A 4 42.83 -13.88 83.98
N SER A 5 42.65 -12.63 83.55
CA SER A 5 41.59 -11.77 84.08
C SER A 5 40.34 -11.92 83.18
N ARG A 6 39.18 -12.11 83.80
CA ARG A 6 37.90 -12.26 83.08
C ARG A 6 37.31 -10.87 82.85
N THR A 7 37.11 -10.51 81.59
CA THR A 7 36.49 -9.26 81.14
C THR A 7 35.00 -9.20 81.55
N PRO A 8 34.47 -8.04 81.95
CA PRO A 8 33.04 -7.88 82.24
C PRO A 8 32.20 -8.07 80.95
N PRO A 9 30.97 -8.60 81.04
CA PRO A 9 30.11 -8.72 79.87
C PRO A 9 29.69 -7.31 79.37
N PRO A 10 29.63 -7.10 78.03
CA PRO A 10 29.22 -5.83 77.46
C PRO A 10 27.73 -5.55 77.73
N PRO A 11 27.32 -4.27 77.80
CA PRO A 11 25.93 -3.90 78.03
C PRO A 11 25.03 -4.41 76.88
N ARG A 12 23.87 -4.96 77.25
CA ARG A 12 22.89 -5.47 76.28
C ARG A 12 22.36 -4.32 75.42
N ARG A 13 22.69 -4.34 74.13
CA ARG A 13 22.14 -3.43 73.12
C ARG A 13 20.70 -3.88 72.83
N ASN A 14 19.72 -3.02 73.10
CA ASN A 14 18.32 -3.28 72.73
C ASN A 14 18.22 -3.41 71.21
N VAL A 15 18.06 -4.64 70.74
CA VAL A 15 17.82 -4.92 69.32
C VAL A 15 16.36 -4.53 69.04
N GLN A 16 16.15 -3.38 68.40
CA GLN A 16 14.86 -3.07 67.79
C GLN A 16 14.63 -4.09 66.67
N SER A 17 13.56 -4.87 66.79
CA SER A 17 13.12 -5.76 65.72
C SER A 17 12.87 -4.93 64.45
N PRO A 18 13.20 -5.46 63.25
CA PRO A 18 12.83 -4.79 62.02
C PRO A 18 11.31 -4.64 61.99
N ARG A 19 10.82 -3.39 61.97
CA ARG A 19 9.40 -3.14 61.72
C ARG A 19 9.07 -3.74 60.36
N THR A 20 8.28 -4.81 60.36
CA THR A 20 7.67 -5.36 59.16
C THR A 20 6.92 -4.20 58.49
N ARG A 21 7.36 -3.79 57.30
CA ARG A 21 6.67 -2.77 56.51
C ARG A 21 5.34 -3.39 56.09
N SER A 22 4.31 -3.22 56.92
CA SER A 22 2.95 -3.61 56.61
C SER A 22 2.62 -3.02 55.24
N GLY A 23 2.22 -3.88 54.31
CA GLY A 23 1.87 -3.51 52.94
C GLY A 23 0.82 -2.42 53.03
N GLY A 24 1.26 -1.18 52.85
CA GLY A 24 0.42 0.00 52.99
C GLY A 24 -0.77 -0.16 52.07
N ASN A 25 -1.94 -0.28 52.69
CA ASN A 25 -3.20 -0.17 52.00
C ASN A 25 -3.17 1.20 51.31
N ARG A 26 -2.89 1.23 50.00
CA ARG A 26 -2.78 2.49 49.24
C ARG A 26 -4.02 3.32 49.56
N SER A 27 -3.82 4.58 49.96
CA SER A 27 -4.93 5.46 50.32
C SER A 27 -5.94 5.50 49.16
N PRO A 28 -7.24 5.74 49.40
CA PRO A 28 -8.23 5.84 48.32
C PRO A 28 -7.78 6.82 47.21
N GLU A 29 -7.07 7.88 47.59
CA GLU A 29 -6.47 8.86 46.68
C GLU A 29 -5.32 8.28 45.85
N ASP A 30 -4.42 7.50 46.46
CA ASP A 30 -3.34 6.81 45.74
C ASP A 30 -3.89 5.77 44.77
N ARG A 31 -4.95 5.06 45.15
CA ARG A 31 -5.63 4.09 44.28
C ARG A 31 -6.27 4.79 43.08
N ARG A 32 -6.95 5.91 43.30
CA ARG A 32 -7.56 6.72 42.22
C ARG A 32 -6.49 7.30 41.29
N ARG A 33 -5.39 7.82 41.82
CA ARG A 33 -4.24 8.29 41.02
C ARG A 33 -3.63 7.15 40.20
N TRP A 34 -3.44 5.98 40.80
CA TRP A 34 -2.91 4.81 40.08
C TRP A 34 -3.87 4.29 39.01
N GLN A 35 -5.19 4.28 39.28
CA GLN A 35 -6.22 3.91 38.31
C GLN A 35 -6.27 4.88 37.13
N ILE A 36 -6.16 6.20 37.38
CA ILE A 36 -6.07 7.22 36.33
C ILE A 36 -4.83 6.98 35.47
N LEU A 37 -3.66 6.76 36.07
CA LEU A 37 -2.40 6.51 35.35
C LEU A 37 -2.44 5.23 34.50
N ILE A 38 -3.01 4.13 35.01
CA ILE A 38 -3.22 2.90 34.22
C ILE A 38 -4.20 3.19 33.08
N GLY A 39 -5.32 3.88 33.36
CA GLY A 39 -6.34 4.19 32.36
C GLY A 39 -5.78 5.02 31.20
N THR A 40 -4.99 6.05 31.50
CA THR A 40 -4.33 6.87 30.47
C THR A 40 -3.27 6.09 29.70
N ALA A 41 -2.51 5.22 30.36
CA ALA A 41 -1.52 4.37 29.70
C ALA A 41 -2.20 3.34 28.77
N ALA A 42 -3.29 2.73 29.20
CA ALA A 42 -4.06 1.77 28.40
C ALA A 42 -4.70 2.43 27.18
N LEU A 43 -5.27 3.63 27.34
CA LEU A 43 -5.81 4.42 26.22
C LEU A 43 -4.71 4.85 25.24
N GLY A 44 -3.54 5.27 25.74
CA GLY A 44 -2.39 5.60 24.91
C GLY A 44 -1.88 4.39 24.11
N PHE A 45 -1.83 3.21 24.72
CA PHE A 45 -1.42 1.97 24.05
C PHE A 45 -2.43 1.52 23.00
N LEU A 46 -3.73 1.63 23.30
CA LEU A 46 -4.80 1.30 22.36
C LEU A 46 -4.78 2.28 21.16
N GLY A 47 -4.62 3.58 21.42
CA GLY A 47 -4.48 4.59 20.38
C GLY A 47 -3.26 4.34 19.49
N LEU A 48 -2.10 4.00 20.08
CA LEU A 48 -0.90 3.64 19.34
C LEU A 48 -1.10 2.36 18.52
N ALA A 49 -1.76 1.33 19.07
CA ALA A 49 -2.07 0.10 18.34
C ALA A 49 -3.00 0.34 17.15
N VAL A 50 -4.00 1.22 17.29
CA VAL A 50 -4.87 1.64 16.20
C VAL A 50 -4.08 2.42 15.13
N VAL A 51 -3.17 3.32 15.52
CA VAL A 51 -2.31 4.04 14.57
C VAL A 51 -1.35 3.10 13.85
N ILE A 52 -0.73 2.15 14.55
CA ILE A 52 0.14 1.14 13.95
C ILE A 52 -0.66 0.25 13.00
N ALA A 53 -1.87 -0.16 13.38
CA ALA A 53 -2.76 -0.91 12.50
C ALA A 53 -3.12 -0.07 11.26
N LEU A 54 -3.53 1.19 11.42
CA LEU A 54 -3.86 2.08 10.30
C LEU A 54 -2.66 2.30 9.36
N VAL A 55 -1.44 2.39 9.88
CA VAL A 55 -0.22 2.52 9.07
C VAL A 55 0.16 1.20 8.40
N ALA A 56 0.04 0.07 9.10
CA ALA A 56 0.34 -1.26 8.56
C ALA A 56 -0.71 -1.72 7.52
N PHE A 57 -1.97 -1.29 7.66
CA PHE A 57 -3.06 -1.54 6.71
C PHE A 57 -3.14 -0.48 5.61
N ARG A 58 -2.33 0.59 5.65
CA ARG A 58 -2.17 1.50 4.51
C ARG A 58 -1.27 0.80 3.50
N GLY A 59 -1.89 0.01 2.63
CA GLY A 59 -1.27 -0.93 1.69
C GLY A 59 -0.04 -0.36 0.98
N GLY A 60 1.14 -0.75 1.45
CA GLY A 60 2.38 -0.64 0.69
C GLY A 60 2.45 -1.74 -0.38
N SER A 61 3.44 -1.64 -1.28
CA SER A 61 3.67 -2.63 -2.33
C SER A 61 3.80 -4.07 -1.81
N GLY A 62 4.28 -4.27 -0.58
CA GLY A 62 4.32 -5.57 0.09
C GLY A 62 2.93 -6.17 0.38
N GLY A 63 1.97 -5.35 0.81
CA GLY A 63 0.60 -5.79 1.06
C GLY A 63 -0.16 -6.10 -0.23
N ALA A 64 0.07 -5.30 -1.28
CA ALA A 64 -0.48 -5.57 -2.61
C ALA A 64 -0.02 -6.91 -3.17
N ARG A 65 1.29 -7.20 -3.04
CA ARG A 65 1.85 -8.48 -3.47
C ARG A 65 1.18 -9.67 -2.78
N GLU A 66 1.03 -9.63 -1.47
CA GLU A 66 0.38 -10.71 -0.70
C GLU A 66 -1.09 -10.89 -1.11
N ALA A 67 -1.84 -9.80 -1.25
CA ALA A 67 -3.24 -9.84 -1.67
C ALA A 67 -3.41 -10.44 -3.07
N LEU A 68 -2.54 -10.06 -4.02
CA LEU A 68 -2.51 -10.59 -5.38
C LEU A 68 -2.15 -12.07 -5.41
N GLU A 69 -1.10 -12.48 -4.71
CA GLU A 69 -0.68 -13.89 -4.64
C GLU A 69 -1.80 -14.77 -4.03
N LYS A 70 -2.46 -14.31 -2.97
CA LYS A 70 -3.62 -15.00 -2.36
C LYS A 70 -4.82 -15.11 -3.31
N ALA A 71 -5.00 -14.13 -4.20
CA ALA A 71 -6.02 -14.18 -5.25
C ALA A 71 -5.63 -15.08 -6.44
N GLY A 72 -4.40 -15.59 -6.47
CA GLY A 72 -3.85 -16.39 -7.56
C GLY A 72 -3.36 -15.54 -8.74
N CYS A 73 -3.14 -14.24 -8.53
CA CYS A 73 -2.55 -13.35 -9.52
C CYS A 73 -1.01 -13.47 -9.52
N THR A 74 -0.38 -13.14 -10.64
CA THR A 74 1.05 -12.86 -10.69
C THR A 74 1.28 -11.35 -10.62
N LEU A 75 2.42 -10.94 -10.06
CA LEU A 75 2.88 -9.55 -10.04
C LEU A 75 4.31 -9.49 -10.58
N GLN A 76 4.52 -8.66 -11.60
CA GLN A 76 5.81 -8.47 -12.25
C GLN A 76 6.14 -6.98 -12.34
N THR A 77 7.42 -6.67 -12.22
CA THR A 77 7.97 -5.33 -12.37
C THR A 77 8.91 -5.31 -13.57
N PHE A 78 8.80 -4.27 -14.38
CA PHE A 78 9.61 -4.06 -15.58
C PHE A 78 10.39 -2.74 -15.42
N PRO A 79 11.66 -2.66 -15.84
CA PRO A 79 12.34 -1.37 -15.95
C PRO A 79 11.51 -0.45 -16.85
N ALA A 80 11.20 0.77 -16.40
CA ALA A 80 10.48 1.68 -17.27
C ALA A 80 11.39 2.25 -18.37
N SER A 81 10.79 2.61 -19.50
CA SER A 81 11.44 3.56 -20.41
C SER A 81 11.46 4.95 -19.77
N ALA A 82 12.25 5.88 -20.31
CA ALA A 82 12.11 7.28 -19.92
C ALA A 82 10.69 7.78 -20.23
N SER A 83 10.14 8.62 -19.36
CA SER A 83 8.89 9.35 -19.59
C SER A 83 9.01 10.33 -20.77
N GLY A 84 7.89 10.88 -21.23
CA GLY A 84 7.85 11.93 -22.25
C GLY A 84 8.19 11.47 -23.67
N GLN A 85 8.30 10.16 -23.91
CA GLN A 85 8.58 9.59 -25.24
C GLN A 85 7.33 9.60 -26.15
N HIS A 86 6.78 10.78 -26.42
CA HIS A 86 5.58 10.92 -27.25
C HIS A 86 5.82 10.54 -28.72
N VAL A 87 4.88 9.77 -29.28
CA VAL A 87 4.86 9.36 -30.69
C VAL A 87 3.46 9.51 -31.28
N GLU A 88 3.37 10.07 -32.48
CA GLU A 88 2.10 10.29 -33.19
C GLU A 88 1.50 9.01 -33.80
N GLN A 89 2.33 7.98 -33.98
CA GLN A 89 1.93 6.71 -34.58
C GLN A 89 2.19 5.58 -33.59
N ALA A 90 1.27 4.61 -33.57
CA ALA A 90 1.40 3.43 -32.72
C ALA A 90 2.75 2.72 -32.96
N PRO A 91 3.62 2.61 -31.95
CA PRO A 91 4.89 1.93 -32.11
C PRO A 91 4.67 0.42 -32.20
N PRO A 92 5.56 -0.33 -32.88
CA PRO A 92 5.46 -1.78 -32.92
C PRO A 92 5.65 -2.36 -31.51
N ARG A 93 5.02 -3.51 -31.24
CA ARG A 93 5.05 -4.16 -29.92
C ARG A 93 6.46 -4.42 -29.38
N SER A 94 7.45 -4.62 -30.25
CA SER A 94 8.86 -4.82 -29.88
C SER A 94 9.49 -3.63 -29.16
N ARG A 95 8.84 -2.46 -29.13
CA ARG A 95 9.26 -1.28 -28.37
C ARG A 95 8.88 -1.35 -26.89
N TYR A 96 8.08 -2.33 -26.49
CA TYR A 96 7.65 -2.54 -25.11
C TYR A 96 8.26 -3.81 -24.54
N ASN A 97 8.58 -3.78 -23.25
CA ASN A 97 9.16 -4.91 -22.50
C ASN A 97 8.14 -5.72 -21.70
N SER A 98 6.87 -5.32 -21.73
CA SER A 98 5.75 -5.94 -21.03
C SER A 98 4.54 -6.10 -21.96
N PHE A 99 3.62 -6.98 -21.59
CA PHE A 99 2.35 -7.12 -22.28
C PHE A 99 1.20 -7.43 -21.31
N PRO A 100 0.19 -6.55 -21.17
CA PRO A 100 0.06 -5.23 -21.83
C PRO A 100 1.23 -4.30 -21.51
N PRO A 101 1.53 -3.30 -22.38
CA PRO A 101 2.64 -2.38 -22.12
C PRO A 101 2.33 -1.51 -20.91
N THR A 102 3.30 -1.37 -20.00
CA THR A 102 3.16 -0.59 -18.75
C THR A 102 3.97 0.71 -18.75
N SER A 103 4.90 0.86 -19.68
CA SER A 103 5.71 2.07 -19.92
C SER A 103 6.27 2.01 -21.34
N GLY A 104 6.80 3.11 -21.87
CA GLY A 104 7.39 3.16 -23.20
C GLY A 104 6.87 4.33 -24.04
N PRO A 105 7.24 4.40 -25.33
CA PRO A 105 6.73 5.42 -26.24
C PRO A 105 5.21 5.36 -26.36
N HIS A 106 4.53 6.49 -26.32
CA HIS A 106 3.08 6.54 -26.19
C HIS A 106 2.46 7.77 -26.90
N ASN A 107 1.14 7.79 -27.09
CA ASN A 107 0.45 8.89 -27.79
C ASN A 107 0.57 10.16 -26.95
N PRO A 108 0.76 11.37 -27.50
CA PRO A 108 0.67 12.62 -26.71
C PRO A 108 -0.71 12.89 -26.10
N THR A 109 -1.74 12.17 -26.51
CA THR A 109 -3.12 12.25 -25.99
C THR A 109 -3.50 10.95 -25.29
N ALA A 110 -3.72 11.00 -23.99
CA ALA A 110 -4.30 9.91 -23.21
C ALA A 110 -5.68 9.47 -23.73
N ALA A 111 -6.10 8.24 -23.44
CA ALA A 111 -7.50 7.90 -23.59
C ALA A 111 -8.30 8.56 -22.46
N PRO A 112 -9.58 8.92 -22.67
CA PRO A 112 -10.43 9.30 -21.55
C PRO A 112 -10.38 8.25 -20.43
N PHE A 113 -10.38 8.69 -19.18
CA PHE A 113 -10.52 7.75 -18.07
C PHE A 113 -11.96 7.22 -18.06
N ASP A 114 -12.19 5.97 -18.45
CA ASP A 114 -13.55 5.40 -18.48
C ASP A 114 -13.54 3.86 -18.58
N VAL A 115 -14.74 3.29 -18.59
CA VAL A 115 -15.02 1.92 -19.02
C VAL A 115 -15.31 1.94 -20.52
N TYR A 116 -14.61 1.07 -21.25
CA TYR A 116 -14.77 0.87 -22.68
C TYR A 116 -15.42 -0.48 -22.98
N ASP A 117 -16.29 -0.50 -23.98
CA ASP A 117 -16.87 -1.70 -24.57
C ASP A 117 -15.99 -2.31 -25.68
N GLU A 118 -15.16 -1.47 -26.31
CA GLU A 118 -14.21 -1.85 -27.36
C GLU A 118 -12.74 -1.67 -26.94
N PRO A 119 -11.79 -2.39 -27.57
CA PRO A 119 -10.36 -2.24 -27.25
C PRO A 119 -9.85 -0.81 -27.46
N VAL A 120 -9.11 -0.31 -26.48
CA VAL A 120 -8.40 0.98 -26.55
C VAL A 120 -6.98 0.77 -27.07
N GLU A 121 -6.48 1.72 -27.85
CA GLU A 121 -5.11 1.73 -28.32
C GLU A 121 -4.11 1.69 -27.15
N GLN A 122 -3.25 0.68 -27.11
CA GLN A 122 -2.39 0.42 -25.94
C GLN A 122 -1.44 1.58 -25.62
N TYR A 123 -0.91 2.22 -26.65
CA TYR A 123 -0.01 3.37 -26.50
C TYR A 123 -0.74 4.64 -26.01
N ARG A 124 -2.09 4.67 -25.97
CA ARG A 124 -2.84 5.73 -25.24
C ARG A 124 -2.98 5.39 -23.77
N LEU A 125 -3.22 4.11 -23.45
CA LEU A 125 -3.28 3.63 -22.05
C LEU A 125 -1.93 3.78 -21.34
N VAL A 126 -0.81 3.67 -22.05
CA VAL A 126 0.52 3.97 -21.50
C VAL A 126 0.61 5.43 -21.05
N HIS A 127 0.02 6.38 -21.79
CA HIS A 127 -0.06 7.79 -21.35
C HIS A 127 -0.95 7.93 -20.11
N ASN A 128 -2.11 7.27 -20.04
CA ASN A 128 -2.93 7.25 -18.82
C ASN A 128 -2.10 6.80 -17.60
N MET A 129 -1.27 5.75 -17.76
CA MET A 129 -0.39 5.27 -16.70
C MET A 129 0.76 6.24 -16.39
N GLU A 130 1.28 6.96 -17.38
CA GLU A 130 2.27 8.03 -17.16
C GLU A 130 1.71 9.13 -16.23
N HIS A 131 0.43 9.46 -16.38
CA HIS A 131 -0.30 10.39 -15.50
C HIS A 131 -0.60 9.82 -14.10
N GLY A 132 -0.28 8.55 -13.87
CA GLY A 132 -0.56 7.83 -12.63
C GLY A 132 -1.85 7.02 -12.65
N GLY A 133 -2.48 6.85 -13.81
CA GLY A 133 -3.61 5.96 -13.98
C GLY A 133 -3.27 4.48 -13.84
N VAL A 134 -4.31 3.66 -13.70
CA VAL A 134 -4.24 2.19 -13.77
C VAL A 134 -5.08 1.71 -14.93
N ALA A 135 -4.44 1.00 -15.86
CA ALA A 135 -5.13 0.35 -16.98
C ALA A 135 -5.51 -1.09 -16.58
N ILE A 136 -6.81 -1.36 -16.51
CA ILE A 136 -7.36 -2.67 -16.21
C ILE A 136 -7.93 -3.26 -17.48
N GLN A 137 -7.35 -4.36 -17.95
CA GLN A 137 -7.71 -4.95 -19.23
C GLN A 137 -8.11 -6.41 -19.09
N TYR A 138 -9.18 -6.83 -19.78
CA TYR A 138 -9.69 -8.19 -19.71
C TYR A 138 -9.70 -8.91 -21.06
N GLY A 139 -9.36 -10.19 -21.05
CA GLY A 139 -9.37 -11.02 -22.25
C GLY A 139 -10.77 -11.49 -22.65
N ARG A 140 -10.91 -11.89 -23.92
CA ARG A 140 -12.19 -12.35 -24.52
C ARG A 140 -12.78 -13.61 -23.85
N GLY A 141 -11.98 -14.34 -23.09
CA GLY A 141 -12.37 -15.57 -22.40
C GLY A 141 -12.69 -15.36 -20.92
N VAL A 142 -12.61 -14.12 -20.42
CA VAL A 142 -13.09 -13.77 -19.07
C VAL A 142 -14.63 -13.82 -19.10
N PRO A 143 -15.28 -14.53 -18.15
CA PRO A 143 -16.74 -14.61 -18.13
C PRO A 143 -17.39 -13.22 -17.98
N GLU A 144 -18.46 -12.98 -18.73
CA GLU A 144 -19.21 -11.70 -18.72
C GLU A 144 -19.69 -11.30 -17.31
N ALA A 145 -20.06 -12.27 -16.48
CA ALA A 145 -20.42 -12.02 -15.08
C ALA A 145 -19.26 -11.38 -14.30
N GLN A 146 -18.01 -11.80 -14.53
CA GLN A 146 -16.85 -11.19 -13.88
C GLN A 146 -16.53 -9.81 -14.44
N VAL A 147 -16.74 -9.59 -15.74
CA VAL A 147 -16.61 -8.24 -16.33
C VAL A 147 -17.64 -7.31 -15.72
N SER A 148 -18.87 -7.78 -15.51
CA SER A 148 -19.93 -7.02 -14.85
C SER A 148 -19.58 -6.69 -13.39
N GLU A 149 -19.02 -7.64 -12.64
CA GLU A 149 -18.50 -7.40 -11.28
C GLU A 149 -17.36 -6.38 -11.27
N LEU A 150 -16.42 -6.47 -12.22
CA LEU A 150 -15.32 -5.52 -12.38
C LEU A 150 -15.83 -4.10 -12.66
N VAL A 151 -16.80 -3.95 -13.56
CA VAL A 151 -17.39 -2.65 -13.90
C VAL A 151 -18.20 -2.09 -12.73
N ALA A 152 -18.88 -2.95 -11.96
CA ALA A 152 -19.57 -2.52 -10.74
C ALA A 152 -18.57 -1.99 -9.70
N TRP A 153 -17.47 -2.70 -9.48
CA TRP A 153 -16.38 -2.26 -8.60
C TRP A 153 -15.73 -0.96 -9.05
N TYR A 154 -15.46 -0.79 -10.36
CA TYR A 154 -14.94 0.46 -10.91
C TYR A 154 -15.81 1.67 -10.53
N ARG A 155 -17.14 1.52 -10.54
CA ARG A 155 -18.08 2.62 -10.24
C ARG A 155 -18.02 3.10 -8.78
N GLU A 156 -17.44 2.32 -7.88
CA GLU A 156 -17.28 2.74 -6.48
C GLU A 156 -16.18 3.81 -6.36
N HIS A 157 -15.09 3.68 -7.13
CA HIS A 157 -13.93 4.57 -7.10
C HIS A 157 -13.31 4.71 -8.51
N PRO A 158 -13.94 5.48 -9.43
CA PRO A 158 -13.61 5.41 -10.86
C PRO A 158 -12.40 6.27 -11.28
N ASN A 159 -11.95 7.18 -10.41
CA ASN A 159 -10.88 8.12 -10.73
C ASN A 159 -9.54 7.41 -10.94
N GLY A 160 -8.81 7.82 -11.98
CA GLY A 160 -7.51 7.24 -12.33
C GLY A 160 -7.59 5.84 -12.91
N LEU A 161 -8.78 5.31 -13.20
CA LEU A 161 -8.96 3.95 -13.73
C LEU A 161 -9.44 3.99 -15.18
N VAL A 162 -8.87 3.10 -16.00
CA VAL A 162 -9.41 2.76 -17.31
C VAL A 162 -9.71 1.27 -17.32
N VAL A 163 -10.92 0.88 -17.76
CA VAL A 163 -11.29 -0.53 -17.94
C VAL A 163 -11.58 -0.79 -19.41
N ALA A 164 -10.86 -1.71 -20.06
CA ALA A 164 -11.04 -1.97 -21.49
C ALA A 164 -10.79 -3.44 -21.88
N PRO A 165 -11.47 -3.97 -22.92
CA PRO A 165 -11.12 -5.28 -23.48
C PRO A 165 -9.71 -5.30 -24.07
N LEU A 166 -9.01 -6.43 -23.92
CA LEU A 166 -7.82 -6.80 -24.68
C LEU A 166 -7.85 -8.29 -25.00
N THR A 167 -8.40 -8.61 -26.18
CA THR A 167 -8.77 -9.97 -26.58
C THR A 167 -7.63 -11.00 -26.45
N GLU A 168 -6.39 -10.58 -26.70
CA GLU A 168 -5.17 -11.39 -26.58
C GLU A 168 -4.87 -11.93 -25.17
N LEU A 169 -5.49 -11.38 -24.11
CA LEU A 169 -5.31 -11.86 -22.73
C LEU A 169 -6.02 -13.20 -22.43
N GLY A 170 -6.86 -13.70 -23.35
CA GLY A 170 -7.55 -14.97 -23.18
C GLY A 170 -8.50 -14.95 -21.98
N LYS A 171 -8.25 -15.78 -20.96
CA LYS A 171 -9.07 -15.88 -19.74
C LYS A 171 -8.53 -15.04 -18.56
N THR A 172 -7.68 -14.06 -18.84
CA THR A 172 -6.93 -13.30 -17.83
C THR A 172 -7.41 -11.85 -17.77
N ILE A 173 -7.32 -11.24 -16.59
CA ILE A 173 -7.44 -9.80 -16.38
C ILE A 173 -6.04 -9.27 -16.01
N ALA A 174 -5.61 -8.20 -16.64
CA ALA A 174 -4.34 -7.52 -16.38
C ALA A 174 -4.58 -6.17 -15.71
N LEU A 175 -3.77 -5.81 -14.72
CA LEU A 175 -3.72 -4.47 -14.14
C LEU A 175 -2.32 -3.90 -14.41
N GLY A 176 -2.24 -2.80 -15.13
CA GLY A 176 -1.01 -2.09 -15.44
C GLY A 176 -0.94 -0.76 -14.72
N ALA A 177 0.26 -0.41 -14.23
CA ALA A 177 0.59 0.93 -13.74
C ALA A 177 2.03 1.29 -14.15
N TRP A 178 2.31 2.60 -14.23
CA TRP A 178 3.67 3.12 -14.35
C TRP A 178 3.98 3.88 -13.07
N ASN A 179 4.98 3.45 -12.31
CA ASN A 179 5.41 4.09 -11.09
C ASN A 179 6.77 4.75 -11.30
N ALA A 180 6.94 5.98 -10.85
CA ALA A 180 8.24 6.64 -10.74
C ALA A 180 8.50 7.04 -9.29
N GLU A 181 9.75 7.27 -8.91
CA GLU A 181 10.02 7.89 -7.62
C GLU A 181 9.38 9.28 -7.57
N ALA A 182 9.00 9.73 -6.37
CA ALA A 182 8.39 11.05 -6.21
C ALA A 182 9.44 12.10 -6.56
N LEU A 183 9.29 12.76 -7.70
CA LEU A 183 9.99 14.02 -7.95
C LEU A 183 9.51 15.00 -6.88
N GLN A 184 10.45 15.54 -6.10
CA GLN A 184 10.16 16.71 -5.27
C GLN A 184 9.55 17.79 -6.18
N GLN A 185 8.51 18.48 -5.69
CA GLN A 185 7.77 19.48 -6.47
C GLN A 185 8.73 20.39 -7.27
N GLY A 186 8.62 20.34 -8.59
CA GLY A 186 9.46 21.12 -9.53
C GLY A 186 10.69 20.40 -10.11
N GLY A 187 10.90 19.10 -9.87
CA GLY A 187 12.02 18.33 -10.42
C GLY A 187 11.74 17.67 -11.79
N GLN A 188 12.79 17.55 -12.62
CA GLN A 188 12.78 16.87 -13.93
C GLN A 188 12.41 15.38 -13.85
N GLU A 189 11.71 14.89 -14.88
CA GLU A 189 11.47 13.48 -15.24
C GLU A 189 12.45 12.48 -14.60
N SER A 190 11.94 11.56 -13.77
CA SER A 190 12.79 10.53 -13.15
C SER A 190 13.05 9.42 -14.16
N SER A 191 14.32 9.15 -14.46
CA SER A 191 14.75 8.04 -15.34
C SER A 191 14.54 6.64 -14.76
N ASP A 192 14.14 6.54 -13.49
CA ASP A 192 14.24 5.30 -12.70
C ASP A 192 12.86 4.68 -12.41
N GLY A 193 11.89 4.90 -13.30
CA GLY A 193 10.55 4.35 -13.16
C GLY A 193 10.49 2.82 -13.30
N GLN A 194 9.37 2.26 -12.87
CA GLN A 194 9.01 0.85 -13.02
C GLN A 194 7.63 0.73 -13.65
N GLY A 195 7.51 -0.14 -14.66
CA GLY A 195 6.23 -0.65 -15.09
C GLY A 195 5.78 -1.78 -14.16
N ILE A 196 4.56 -1.70 -13.63
CA ILE A 196 3.99 -2.70 -12.72
C ILE A 196 2.86 -3.41 -13.45
N LEU A 197 2.91 -4.75 -13.48
CA LEU A 197 1.90 -5.55 -14.15
C LEU A 197 1.46 -6.70 -13.25
N ALA A 198 0.17 -6.70 -12.91
CA ALA A 198 -0.49 -7.86 -12.34
C ALA A 198 -1.29 -8.61 -13.41
N LYS A 199 -1.30 -9.95 -13.37
CA LYS A 199 -2.18 -10.79 -14.18
C LYS A 199 -2.96 -11.72 -13.29
N CYS A 200 -4.28 -11.61 -13.33
CA CYS A 200 -5.22 -12.33 -12.49
C CYS A 200 -6.09 -13.28 -13.32
N PRO A 201 -6.32 -14.52 -12.86
CA PRO A 201 -7.20 -15.47 -13.56
C PRO A 201 -8.70 -15.12 -13.44
N ARG A 202 -9.04 -14.19 -12.55
CA ARG A 202 -10.41 -13.72 -12.29
C ARG A 202 -10.40 -12.42 -11.51
N PHE A 203 -11.52 -11.70 -11.55
CA PHE A 203 -11.75 -10.52 -10.72
C PHE A 203 -11.86 -10.91 -9.24
N ARG A 204 -11.23 -10.10 -8.37
CA ARG A 204 -11.27 -10.22 -6.90
C ARG A 204 -11.10 -8.80 -6.33
N ALA A 205 -12.19 -8.20 -5.86
CA ALA A 205 -12.21 -6.81 -5.36
C ALA A 205 -11.00 -6.49 -4.46
N GLY A 206 -10.81 -7.21 -3.36
CA GLY A 206 -9.70 -6.91 -2.43
C GLY A 206 -8.28 -7.05 -3.00
N ALA A 207 -8.07 -7.80 -4.08
CA ALA A 207 -6.77 -7.84 -4.77
C ALA A 207 -6.59 -6.66 -5.74
N PHE A 208 -7.68 -6.20 -6.33
CA PHE A 208 -7.71 -5.05 -7.24
C PHE A 208 -7.60 -3.75 -6.42
N ASP A 209 -8.31 -3.64 -5.30
CA ASP A 209 -8.16 -2.57 -4.30
C ASP A 209 -6.69 -2.44 -3.88
N ALA A 210 -6.09 -3.56 -3.46
CA ALA A 210 -4.71 -3.55 -3.01
C ALA A 210 -3.71 -3.15 -4.10
N PHE A 211 -3.98 -3.48 -5.37
CA PHE A 211 -3.17 -3.01 -6.49
C PHE A 211 -3.34 -1.50 -6.71
N VAL A 212 -4.57 -1.01 -6.76
CA VAL A 212 -4.87 0.42 -6.97
C VAL A 212 -4.27 1.26 -5.85
N ASP A 213 -4.50 0.90 -4.59
CA ASP A 213 -3.93 1.59 -3.41
C ASP A 213 -2.40 1.67 -3.47
N ALA A 214 -1.77 0.58 -3.93
CA ALA A 214 -0.32 0.49 -3.99
C ALA A 214 0.30 1.21 -5.19
N TYR A 215 -0.41 1.36 -6.32
CA TYR A 215 0.22 1.78 -7.57
C TYR A 215 -0.43 2.98 -8.27
N ALA A 216 -1.70 3.30 -8.04
CA ALA A 216 -2.33 4.48 -8.63
C ALA A 216 -1.72 5.79 -8.12
N PHE A 217 -1.83 6.84 -8.93
CA PHE A 217 -1.37 8.22 -8.71
C PHE A 217 0.13 8.36 -8.42
N LYS A 218 0.92 7.39 -8.89
CA LYS A 218 2.38 7.33 -8.67
C LYS A 218 3.18 7.37 -9.98
N GLY A 219 2.55 7.84 -11.05
CA GLY A 219 3.12 8.06 -12.39
C GLY A 219 4.38 8.93 -12.40
N PRO A 220 5.14 8.93 -13.50
CA PRO A 220 6.15 9.95 -13.80
C PRO A 220 5.59 11.38 -13.83
N GLU A 221 4.42 11.60 -14.44
CA GLU A 221 3.77 12.92 -14.53
C GLU A 221 2.52 12.92 -13.64
N ARG A 222 2.70 13.03 -12.33
CA ARG A 222 1.60 12.79 -11.39
C ARG A 222 0.53 13.85 -11.44
N PHE A 223 -0.70 13.40 -11.66
CA PHE A 223 -1.91 14.20 -11.48
C PHE A 223 -2.59 13.88 -10.15
N PRO A 224 -3.28 14.86 -9.53
CA PRO A 224 -4.15 14.59 -8.40
C PRO A 224 -5.35 13.76 -8.84
N GLU A 225 -5.92 13.00 -7.90
CA GLU A 225 -7.00 12.04 -8.17
C GLU A 225 -8.23 12.68 -8.84
N ASP A 226 -8.59 13.91 -8.46
CA ASP A 226 -9.72 14.64 -9.00
C ASP A 226 -9.51 15.12 -10.45
N ALA A 227 -8.25 15.20 -10.92
CA ALA A 227 -7.94 15.53 -12.31
C ALA A 227 -8.08 14.33 -13.25
N LEU A 228 -8.14 13.10 -12.74
CA LEU A 228 -8.27 11.87 -13.52
C LEU A 228 -9.69 11.27 -13.41
N ALA A 229 -10.71 12.14 -13.39
CA ALA A 229 -12.11 11.75 -13.26
C ALA A 229 -12.68 11.12 -14.54
N PRO A 230 -13.80 10.37 -14.48
CA PRO A 230 -14.38 9.78 -15.67
C PRO A 230 -14.65 10.77 -16.81
N GLY A 231 -14.20 10.42 -18.01
CA GLY A 231 -14.33 11.23 -19.23
C GLY A 231 -13.29 12.33 -19.41
N SER A 232 -12.36 12.54 -18.46
CA SER A 232 -11.22 13.46 -18.61
C SER A 232 -10.16 12.91 -19.54
#